data_AF-A0A3B6ITN9-F1
#
_entry.id   AF-A0A3B6ITN9-F1
#
_cell.length_a   1.000
_cell.length_b   1.000
_cell.length_c   1.000
_cell.angle_alpha   90.00
_cell.angle_beta   90.00
_cell.angle_gamma   90.00
#
_symmetry.space_group_name_H-M   'P 1'
#
loop_
_entity.id
_entity.type
_entity.pdbx_description
1 polymer ?
#
loop_
_entity_poly.entity_id
_entity_poly.type
_entity_poly.pdbx_seq_one_letter_code
_entity_poly.pdbx_strand_id
1 'polypeptide(L)'
;MASSSSLRSSCSFPNLLLWLLNLSLLALAAAALAPALLLRPRPTPFGWALLSVHAATLLSALASLHAHLAHRRLCCHAHAALAVAALCGHALASYALLLRRDRSLALLASARDRREQVALVLLEAALLLAMFLVQAVALAAACAVDRRWAREHEAAEAEKAAAARKRERKMTRVRAEEAQAGVGAVDEEKATSGKVVLRGNDEE
;
A
#
# COMPACT_ATOMS: atom_id res chain seq x y z
N MET A 1 -31.95 -7.83 -6.97
CA MET A 1 -30.91 -7.03 -7.64
C MET A 1 -30.70 -5.75 -6.85
N ALA A 2 -29.80 -5.75 -5.87
CA ALA A 2 -29.36 -4.54 -5.18
C ALA A 2 -28.05 -4.87 -4.46
N SER A 3 -27.08 -3.94 -4.55
CA SER A 3 -25.79 -3.85 -3.85
C SER A 3 -24.57 -3.93 -4.78
N SER A 4 -24.23 -2.81 -5.40
CA SER A 4 -22.91 -2.61 -6.02
C SER A 4 -22.47 -1.15 -6.18
N SER A 5 -23.09 -0.18 -5.49
CA SER A 5 -22.76 1.25 -5.65
C SER A 5 -21.99 1.88 -4.49
N SER A 6 -21.97 1.33 -3.27
CA SER A 6 -21.24 1.97 -2.14
C SER A 6 -19.74 1.67 -2.09
N LEU A 7 -19.27 0.65 -2.80
CA LEU A 7 -17.87 0.19 -2.74
C LEU A 7 -16.91 1.04 -3.59
N ARG A 8 -17.40 1.80 -4.58
CA ARG A 8 -16.54 2.63 -5.43
C ARG A 8 -16.22 4.01 -4.83
N SER A 9 -16.97 4.47 -3.83
CA SER A 9 -16.81 5.82 -3.26
C SER A 9 -15.81 5.89 -2.08
N SER A 10 -15.40 4.75 -1.51
CA SER A 10 -14.60 4.72 -0.27
C SER A 10 -13.08 4.59 -0.50
N CYS A 11 -12.64 4.32 -1.73
CA CYS A 11 -11.22 4.07 -2.05
C CYS A 11 -10.43 5.31 -2.51
N SER A 12 -11.09 6.45 -2.75
CA SER A 12 -10.40 7.69 -3.14
C SER A 12 -9.79 8.42 -1.95
N PHE A 13 -10.48 8.44 -0.80
CA PHE A 13 -10.05 9.21 0.36
C PHE A 13 -8.67 8.84 0.91
N PRO A 14 -8.34 7.56 1.19
CA PRO A 14 -7.03 7.24 1.75
C PRO A 14 -5.90 7.44 0.73
N ASN A 15 -6.16 7.20 -0.57
CA ASN A 15 -5.19 7.49 -1.63
C ASN A 15 -4.96 9.00 -1.79
N LEU A 16 -6.01 9.82 -1.72
CA LEU A 16 -5.92 11.28 -1.75
C LEU A 16 -5.16 11.81 -0.54
N LEU A 17 -5.42 11.25 0.66
CA LEU A 17 -4.69 11.61 1.87
C LEU A 17 -3.20 11.30 1.74
N LEU A 18 -2.85 10.11 1.23
CA LEU A 18 -1.46 9.73 0.93
C LEU A 18 -0.81 10.69 -0.08
N TRP A 19 -1.55 11.08 -1.12
CA TRP A 19 -1.06 12.04 -2.11
C TRP A 19 -0.79 13.42 -1.48
N LEU A 20 -1.73 13.94 -0.69
CA LEU A 20 -1.59 15.22 0.03
C LEU A 20 -0.44 15.20 1.04
N LEU A 21 -0.29 14.11 1.80
CA LEU A 21 0.80 13.95 2.76
C LEU A 21 2.16 13.96 2.05
N ASN A 22 2.30 13.23 0.95
CA ASN A 22 3.54 13.24 0.17
C ASN A 22 3.82 14.61 -0.47
N LEU A 23 2.79 15.32 -0.94
CA LEU A 23 2.93 16.69 -1.45
C LEU A 23 3.40 17.65 -0.35
N SER A 24 2.86 17.51 0.86
CA SER A 24 3.29 18.31 2.01
C SER A 24 4.73 18.01 2.44
N LEU A 25 5.16 16.75 2.38
CA LEU A 25 6.56 16.36 2.60
C LEU A 25 7.49 16.99 1.57
N LEU A 26 7.09 17.01 0.30
CA LEU A 26 7.87 17.64 -0.77
C LEU A 26 8.01 19.15 -0.52
N ALA A 27 6.91 19.82 -0.16
CA ALA A 27 6.93 21.25 0.14
C ALA A 27 7.78 21.58 1.38
N LEU A 28 7.66 20.79 2.45
CA LEU A 28 8.46 20.94 3.68
C LEU A 28 9.94 20.70 3.43
N ALA A 29 10.30 19.64 2.69
CA ALA A 29 11.68 19.34 2.34
C ALA A 29 12.30 20.44 1.47
N ALA A 30 11.54 20.97 0.49
CA ALA A 30 11.98 22.11 -0.30
C ALA A 30 12.17 23.37 0.55
N ALA A 31 11.25 23.66 1.48
CA ALA A 31 11.35 24.79 2.38
C ALA A 31 12.54 24.67 3.35
N ALA A 32 12.88 23.45 3.79
CA ALA A 32 14.00 23.18 4.68
C ALA A 32 15.38 23.34 4.03
N LEU A 33 15.47 23.33 2.69
CA LEU A 33 16.73 23.62 2.00
C LEU A 33 17.25 25.03 2.29
N ALA A 34 16.37 26.03 2.39
CA ALA A 34 16.78 27.41 2.68
C ALA A 34 17.49 27.55 4.04
N PRO A 35 16.88 27.20 5.20
CA PRO A 35 17.57 27.25 6.48
C PRO A 35 18.78 26.31 6.54
N ALA A 36 18.72 25.11 5.95
CA ALA A 36 19.86 24.19 5.90
C ALA A 36 21.07 24.76 5.14
N LEU A 37 20.85 25.47 4.03
CA LEU A 37 21.91 26.14 3.26
C LEU A 37 22.38 27.42 3.95
N LEU A 38 21.47 28.19 4.53
CA LEU A 38 21.78 29.42 5.25
C LEU A 38 22.54 29.19 6.57
N LEU A 39 22.30 28.05 7.24
CA LEU A 39 23.07 27.58 8.39
C LEU A 39 24.49 27.12 8.01
N ARG A 40 24.78 27.02 6.71
CA ARG A 40 25.92 26.30 6.18
C ARG A 40 26.80 27.15 5.25
N PRO A 41 27.58 28.10 5.79
CA PRO A 41 28.57 28.83 4.99
C PRO A 41 29.80 27.98 4.64
N ARG A 42 30.01 26.83 5.31
CA ARG A 42 31.15 25.92 5.06
C ARG A 42 30.72 24.43 5.05
N PRO A 43 31.37 23.57 4.25
CA PRO A 43 31.03 22.16 4.15
C PRO A 43 31.49 21.39 5.38
N THR A 44 30.66 21.33 6.42
CA THR A 44 30.88 20.46 7.59
C THR A 44 30.20 19.09 7.37
N PRO A 45 30.73 17.99 7.96
CA PRO A 45 30.11 16.67 7.85
C PRO A 45 28.71 16.63 8.47
N PHE A 46 28.50 17.37 9.57
CA PHE A 46 27.19 17.51 10.20
C PHE A 46 26.17 18.18 9.26
N GLY A 47 26.56 19.24 8.55
CA GLY A 47 25.70 19.86 7.55
C GLY A 47 25.41 18.95 6.34
N TRP A 48 26.35 18.07 5.95
CA TRP A 48 26.10 17.08 4.89
C TRP A 48 25.11 16.02 5.34
N ALA A 49 25.16 15.62 6.62
CA ALA A 49 24.19 14.69 7.20
C ALA A 49 22.77 15.28 7.23
N LEU A 50 22.61 16.57 7.56
CA LEU A 50 21.30 17.22 7.48
C LEU A 50 20.78 17.27 6.03
N LEU A 51 21.64 17.62 5.08
CA LEU A 51 21.26 17.66 3.67
C LEU A 51 20.89 16.29 3.13
N SER A 52 21.59 15.22 3.54
CA SER A 52 21.28 13.86 3.10
C SER A 52 19.94 13.37 3.65
N VAL A 53 19.55 13.78 4.86
CA VAL A 53 18.22 13.51 5.40
C VAL A 53 17.14 14.18 4.55
N HIS A 54 17.29 15.47 4.22
CA HIS A 54 16.34 16.18 3.35
C HIS A 54 16.27 15.58 1.94
N ALA A 55 17.42 15.20 1.37
CA ALA A 55 17.49 14.55 0.08
C ALA A 55 16.80 13.17 0.09
N ALA A 56 16.99 12.38 1.15
CA ALA A 56 16.30 11.10 1.31
C ALA A 56 14.78 11.28 1.41
N THR A 57 14.31 12.30 2.12
CA THR A 57 12.89 12.66 2.21
C THR A 57 12.34 13.08 0.86
N LEU A 58 13.08 13.90 0.10
CA LEU A 58 12.70 14.31 -1.25
C LEU A 58 12.58 13.11 -2.19
N LEU A 59 13.58 12.22 -2.20
CA LEU A 59 13.58 10.99 -2.99
C LEU A 59 12.44 10.06 -2.60
N SER A 60 12.16 9.94 -1.30
CA SER A 60 11.04 9.14 -0.79
C SER A 60 9.70 9.70 -1.28
N ALA A 61 9.47 11.01 -1.17
CA ALA A 61 8.25 11.66 -1.62
C ALA A 61 8.06 11.55 -3.14
N LEU A 62 9.13 11.77 -3.92
CA LEU A 62 9.11 11.62 -5.39
C LEU A 62 8.83 10.18 -5.81
N ALA A 63 9.46 9.20 -5.17
CA ALA A 63 9.19 7.79 -5.43
C ALA A 63 7.72 7.43 -5.12
N SER A 64 7.15 7.98 -4.04
CA SER A 64 5.74 7.80 -3.69
C SER A 64 4.80 8.38 -4.73
N LEU A 65 5.04 9.63 -5.16
CA LEU A 65 4.24 10.29 -6.20
C LEU A 65 4.33 9.53 -7.53
N HIS A 66 5.54 9.10 -7.92
CA HIS A 66 5.73 8.39 -9.16
C HIS A 66 5.03 7.03 -9.14
N ALA A 67 5.09 6.30 -8.01
CA ALA A 67 4.35 5.05 -7.84
C ALA A 67 2.82 5.26 -7.95
N HIS A 68 2.32 6.37 -7.43
CA HIS A 68 0.91 6.76 -7.52
C HIS A 68 0.49 7.07 -8.96
N LEU A 69 1.31 7.83 -9.70
CA LEU A 69 1.04 8.19 -11.11
C LEU A 69 1.18 7.00 -12.07
N ALA A 70 2.10 6.08 -11.79
CA ALA A 70 2.40 4.94 -12.64
C ALA A 70 1.61 3.66 -12.29
N HIS A 71 0.73 3.69 -11.28
CA HIS A 71 0.04 2.51 -10.73
C HIS A 71 0.98 1.31 -10.41
N ARG A 72 2.26 1.55 -10.14
CA ARG A 72 3.28 0.49 -9.96
C ARG A 72 3.46 0.12 -8.48
N ARG A 73 2.96 -1.06 -8.10
CA ARG A 73 3.08 -1.64 -6.73
C ARG A 73 4.51 -1.99 -6.29
N LEU A 74 5.45 -2.22 -7.22
CA LEU A 74 6.80 -2.69 -6.90
C LEU A 74 7.67 -1.65 -6.17
N CYS A 75 7.32 -0.36 -6.23
CA CYS A 75 8.02 0.72 -5.52
C CYS A 75 7.69 0.78 -4.01
N CYS A 76 6.70 0.03 -3.51
CA CYS A 76 6.24 0.17 -2.12
C CYS A 76 7.27 -0.25 -1.08
N HIS A 77 8.05 -1.32 -1.31
CA HIS A 77 9.07 -1.78 -0.35
C HIS A 77 10.28 -0.83 -0.30
N ALA A 78 10.79 -0.40 -1.46
CA ALA A 78 11.87 0.56 -1.54
C ALA A 78 11.47 1.93 -0.97
N HIS A 79 10.24 2.37 -1.26
CA HIS A 79 9.67 3.58 -0.67
C HIS A 79 9.53 3.47 0.85
N ALA A 80 9.04 2.34 1.37
CA ALA A 80 8.93 2.11 2.81
C ALA A 80 10.31 2.12 3.50
N ALA A 81 11.32 1.48 2.92
CA ALA A 81 12.68 1.49 3.45
C ALA A 81 13.27 2.91 3.47
N LEU A 82 13.12 3.67 2.38
CA LEU A 82 13.52 5.08 2.29
C LEU A 82 12.77 5.95 3.29
N ALA A 83 11.46 5.74 3.45
CA ALA A 83 10.62 6.46 4.40
C ALA A 83 11.05 6.20 5.86
N VAL A 84 11.36 4.95 6.22
CA VAL A 84 11.87 4.60 7.54
C VAL A 84 13.25 5.20 7.78
N ALA A 85 14.15 5.14 6.79
CA ALA A 85 15.47 5.77 6.88
C ALA A 85 15.36 7.29 7.08
N ALA A 86 14.49 7.96 6.32
CA ALA A 86 14.19 9.39 6.48
C ALA A 86 13.60 9.69 7.86
N LEU A 87 12.67 8.86 8.36
CA LEU A 87 12.06 9.01 9.69
C LEU A 87 13.11 8.94 10.81
N CYS A 88 14.01 7.94 10.76
CA CYS A 88 15.14 7.82 11.69
C CYS A 88 16.08 9.02 11.58
N GLY A 89 16.36 9.48 10.36
CA GLY A 89 17.16 10.68 10.09
C GLY A 89 16.57 11.93 10.72
N HIS A 90 15.27 12.19 10.51
CA HIS A 90 14.56 13.32 11.12
C HIS A 90 14.58 13.26 12.65
N ALA A 91 14.37 12.08 13.24
CA ALA A 91 14.38 11.90 14.69
C ALA A 91 15.78 12.21 15.28
N LEU A 92 16.84 11.65 14.68
CA LEU A 92 18.22 11.89 15.10
C LEU A 92 18.65 13.35 14.92
N ALA A 93 18.28 13.96 13.78
CA ALA A 93 18.57 15.36 13.50
C ALA A 93 17.84 16.32 14.46
N SER A 94 16.55 16.09 14.69
CA SER A 94 15.75 16.86 15.65
C SER A 94 16.31 16.72 17.07
N TYR A 95 16.66 15.51 17.48
CA TYR A 95 17.32 15.25 18.76
C TYR A 95 18.64 16.01 18.87
N ALA A 96 19.50 15.97 17.85
CA ALA A 96 20.77 16.68 17.86
C ALA A 96 20.59 18.20 18.00
N LEU A 97 19.67 18.78 17.22
CA LEU A 97 19.45 20.23 17.20
C LEU A 97 18.74 20.76 18.47
N LEU A 98 17.82 19.97 19.05
CA LEU A 98 17.07 20.37 20.25
C LEU A 98 17.84 20.08 21.54
N LEU A 99 18.37 18.86 21.70
CA LEU A 99 18.99 18.42 22.97
C LEU A 99 20.50 18.71 23.03
N ARG A 100 21.17 18.91 21.89
CA ARG A 100 22.60 19.22 21.83
C ARG A 100 22.87 20.55 21.11
N ARG A 101 21.97 21.52 21.28
CA ARG A 101 21.99 22.81 20.58
C ARG A 101 23.36 23.47 20.51
N ASP A 102 24.04 23.63 21.65
CA ASP A 102 25.33 24.32 21.70
C ASP A 102 26.44 23.55 20.97
N ARG A 103 26.43 22.22 21.03
CA ARG A 103 27.36 21.37 20.27
C ARG A 103 27.06 21.40 18.79
N SER A 104 25.79 21.34 18.40
CA SER A 104 25.37 21.43 17.01
C SER A 104 25.74 22.78 16.39
N LEU A 105 25.56 23.89 17.12
CA LEU A 105 26.00 25.21 16.70
C LEU A 105 27.53 25.28 16.50
N ALA A 106 28.30 24.69 17.42
CA ALA A 106 29.75 24.60 17.27
C ALA A 106 30.16 23.79 16.03
N LEU A 107 29.46 22.69 15.73
CA LEU A 107 29.70 21.84 14.55
C LEU A 107 29.26 22.47 13.23
N LEU A 108 28.28 23.39 13.27
CA LEU A 108 27.84 24.16 12.10
C LEU A 108 28.84 25.26 11.73
N ALA A 109 29.67 25.71 12.69
CA ALA A 109 30.76 26.67 12.49
C ALA A 109 30.33 27.92 11.68
N SER A 110 29.11 28.41 11.94
CA SER A 110 28.54 29.55 11.23
C SER A 110 29.16 30.87 11.72
N ALA A 111 29.38 31.80 10.78
CA ALA A 111 29.90 33.14 11.08
C ALA A 111 28.80 34.17 11.44
N ARG A 112 27.53 33.74 11.47
CA ARG A 112 26.37 34.60 11.76
C ARG A 112 26.27 35.00 13.23
N ASP A 113 25.49 36.04 13.49
CA ASP A 113 25.14 36.44 14.85
C ASP A 113 24.45 35.32 15.62
N ARG A 114 24.78 35.20 16.92
CA ARG A 114 24.27 34.12 17.78
C ARG A 114 22.74 34.07 17.83
N ARG A 115 22.07 35.22 17.74
CA ARG A 115 20.60 35.30 17.70
C ARG A 115 20.04 34.68 16.43
N GLU A 116 20.62 34.99 15.27
CA GLU A 116 20.21 34.43 13.98
C GLU A 116 20.47 32.92 13.92
N GLN A 117 21.62 32.47 14.42
CA GLN A 117 21.96 31.05 14.47
C GLN A 117 20.94 30.25 15.29
N VAL A 118 20.57 30.78 16.46
CA VAL A 118 19.57 30.15 17.32
C VAL A 118 18.21 30.09 16.64
N ALA A 119 17.77 31.18 16.00
CA ALA A 119 16.50 31.22 15.28
C ALA A 119 16.46 30.20 14.14
N LEU A 120 17.55 30.11 13.36
CA LEU A 120 17.66 29.16 12.25
C LEU A 120 17.71 27.70 12.73
N VAL A 121 18.42 27.41 13.82
CA VAL A 121 18.44 26.05 14.39
C VAL A 121 17.06 25.65 14.91
N LEU A 122 16.33 26.57 15.54
CA LEU A 122 14.96 26.31 16.00
C LEU A 122 14.01 26.09 14.82
N LEU A 123 14.14 26.90 13.76
CA LEU A 123 13.35 26.73 12.54
C LEU A 123 13.65 25.37 11.87
N GLU A 124 14.92 25.02 11.72
CA GLU A 124 15.36 23.74 11.15
C GLU A 124 14.83 22.56 11.98
N ALA A 125 14.96 22.63 13.30
CA ALA A 125 14.45 21.60 14.20
C ALA A 125 12.91 21.47 14.13
N ALA A 126 12.20 22.59 14.02
CA ALA A 126 10.74 22.58 13.85
C ALA A 126 10.33 21.95 12.51
N LEU A 127 11.05 22.25 11.42
CA LEU A 127 10.82 21.65 10.11
C LEU A 127 11.10 20.13 10.12
N LEU A 128 12.20 19.70 10.74
CA LEU A 128 12.53 18.29 10.90
C LEU A 128 11.47 17.53 11.71
N LEU A 129 10.95 18.14 12.79
CA LEU A 129 9.88 17.55 13.58
C LEU A 129 8.57 17.47 12.79
N ALA A 130 8.23 18.52 12.03
CA ALA A 130 7.07 18.52 11.15
C ALA A 130 7.19 17.41 10.09
N MET A 131 8.34 17.31 9.42
CA MET A 131 8.60 16.24 8.44
C MET A 131 8.55 14.85 9.09
N PHE A 132 9.06 14.68 10.31
CA PHE A 132 8.94 13.43 11.06
C PHE A 132 7.48 13.03 11.27
N LEU A 133 6.64 13.95 11.76
CA LEU A 133 5.22 13.69 12.02
C LEU A 133 4.47 13.36 10.73
N VAL A 134 4.65 14.17 9.68
CA VAL A 134 3.99 13.94 8.39
C VAL A 134 4.44 12.62 7.78
N GLN A 135 5.72 12.28 7.83
CA GLN A 135 6.26 11.01 7.32
C GLN A 135 5.71 9.81 8.10
N ALA A 136 5.58 9.93 9.43
CA ALA A 136 4.99 8.88 10.27
C ALA A 136 3.52 8.63 9.91
N VAL A 137 2.74 9.70 9.73
CA VAL A 137 1.33 9.60 9.32
C VAL A 137 1.22 9.03 7.92
N ALA A 138 2.07 9.45 6.98
CA ALA A 138 2.10 8.92 5.61
C ALA A 138 2.40 7.41 5.60
N LEU A 139 3.38 6.95 6.38
CA LEU A 139 3.72 5.53 6.49
C LEU A 139 2.58 4.72 7.13
N ALA A 140 1.98 5.23 8.21
CA ALA A 140 0.83 4.58 8.84
C ALA A 140 -0.37 4.47 7.88
N ALA A 141 -0.65 5.53 7.11
CA ALA A 141 -1.68 5.53 6.08
C ALA A 141 -1.37 4.53 4.96
N ALA A 142 -0.13 4.47 4.48
CA ALA A 142 0.32 3.50 3.49
C ALA A 142 0.09 2.06 3.98
N CYS A 143 0.50 1.74 5.20
CA CYS A 143 0.30 0.43 5.80
C CYS A 143 -1.19 0.10 5.99
N ALA A 144 -2.02 1.07 6.37
CA ALA A 144 -3.46 0.87 6.52
C ALA A 144 -4.13 0.59 5.17
N VAL A 145 -3.71 1.28 4.11
CA VAL A 145 -4.19 1.04 2.74
C VAL A 145 -3.77 -0.33 2.27
N ASP A 146 -2.49 -0.69 2.43
CA ASP A 146 -1.97 -1.99 1.99
C ASP A 146 -2.68 -3.15 2.69
N ARG A 147 -2.91 -3.05 4.01
CA ARG A 147 -3.70 -4.03 4.77
C ARG A 147 -5.15 -4.13 4.32
N ARG A 148 -5.78 -3.01 3.94
CA ARG A 148 -7.16 -3.03 3.40
C ARG A 148 -7.20 -3.75 2.06
N TRP A 149 -6.27 -3.44 1.16
CA TRP A 149 -6.14 -4.14 -0.12
C TRP A 149 -5.90 -5.64 0.06
N ALA A 150 -5.01 -6.03 0.97
CA ALA A 150 -4.76 -7.45 1.26
C ALA A 150 -6.04 -8.18 1.67
N ARG A 151 -6.83 -7.59 2.57
CA ARG A 151 -8.12 -8.15 3.00
C ARG A 151 -9.16 -8.22 1.87
N GLU A 152 -9.24 -7.20 1.03
CA GLU A 152 -10.15 -7.19 -0.12
C GLU A 152 -9.77 -8.27 -1.15
N HIS A 153 -8.47 -8.48 -1.38
CA HIS A 153 -7.97 -9.55 -2.23
C HIS A 153 -8.30 -10.94 -1.65
N GLU A 154 -8.07 -11.16 -0.37
CA GLU A 154 -8.42 -12.42 0.31
C GLU A 154 -9.93 -12.71 0.23
N ALA A 155 -10.77 -11.70 0.47
CA ALA A 155 -12.22 -11.83 0.35
C ALA A 155 -12.66 -12.16 -1.08
N ALA A 156 -12.07 -11.51 -2.08
CA ALA A 156 -12.36 -11.76 -3.49
C ALA A 156 -11.94 -13.18 -3.92
N GLU A 157 -10.77 -13.66 -3.47
CA GLU A 157 -10.33 -15.03 -3.74
C GLU A 157 -11.22 -16.07 -3.03
N ALA A 158 -11.68 -15.79 -1.80
CA ALA A 158 -12.63 -16.63 -1.10
C ALA A 158 -13.99 -16.72 -1.83
N GLU A 159 -14.49 -15.60 -2.36
CA GLU A 159 -15.73 -15.57 -3.16
C GLU A 159 -15.59 -16.40 -4.45
N LYS A 160 -14.47 -16.25 -5.17
CA LYS A 160 -14.17 -17.06 -6.37
C LYS A 160 -14.12 -18.56 -6.04
N ALA A 161 -13.47 -18.94 -4.94
CA ALA A 161 -13.39 -20.34 -4.50
C ALA A 161 -14.77 -20.90 -4.12
N ALA A 162 -15.60 -20.12 -3.42
CA ALA A 162 -16.97 -20.51 -3.08
C ALA A 162 -17.85 -20.66 -4.33
N ALA A 163 -17.72 -19.75 -5.29
CA ALA A 163 -18.42 -19.81 -6.58
C ALA A 163 -18.00 -21.04 -7.40
N ALA A 164 -16.71 -21.38 -7.43
CA ALA A 164 -16.19 -22.57 -8.09
C ALA A 164 -16.77 -23.86 -7.48
N ARG A 165 -16.76 -24.00 -6.14
CA ARG A 165 -17.37 -25.14 -5.44
C ARG A 165 -18.87 -25.26 -5.70
N LYS A 166 -19.58 -24.12 -5.77
CA LYS A 166 -21.01 -24.12 -6.11
C LYS A 166 -21.26 -24.60 -7.54
N ARG A 167 -20.39 -24.23 -8.49
CA ARG A 167 -20.47 -24.72 -9.88
C ARG A 167 -20.19 -26.22 -9.96
N GLU A 168 -19.17 -26.71 -9.27
CA GLU A 168 -18.83 -28.14 -9.21
C GLU A 168 -19.97 -29.00 -8.63
N ARG A 169 -20.60 -28.55 -7.53
CA ARG A 169 -21.78 -29.22 -6.95
C ARG A 169 -22.97 -29.28 -7.90
N LYS A 170 -23.15 -28.27 -8.74
CA LYS A 170 -24.22 -28.28 -9.76
C LYS A 170 -23.89 -29.26 -10.87
N MET A 171 -22.64 -29.27 -11.35
CA MET A 171 -22.20 -30.17 -12.42
C MET A 171 -22.28 -31.64 -11.99
N THR A 172 -21.91 -31.95 -10.75
CA THR A 172 -22.04 -33.31 -10.18
C THR A 172 -23.50 -33.74 -10.03
N ARG A 173 -24.41 -32.83 -9.65
CA ARG A 173 -25.86 -33.11 -9.62
C ARG A 173 -26.41 -33.39 -11.02
N VAL A 174 -26.11 -32.52 -11.99
CA VAL A 174 -26.52 -32.72 -13.40
C VAL A 174 -25.98 -34.04 -13.93
N ARG A 175 -24.72 -34.36 -13.67
CA ARG A 175 -24.11 -35.64 -14.11
C ARG A 175 -24.74 -36.85 -13.43
N ALA A 176 -25.16 -36.75 -12.17
CA ALA A 176 -25.88 -37.80 -11.47
C ALA A 176 -27.32 -37.98 -12.01
N GLU A 177 -28.00 -36.87 -12.32
CA GLU A 177 -29.33 -36.87 -12.94
C GLU A 177 -29.27 -37.46 -14.36
N GLU A 178 -28.28 -37.09 -15.18
CA GLU A 178 -28.04 -37.66 -16.51
C GLU A 178 -27.73 -39.16 -16.46
N ALA A 179 -26.94 -39.62 -15.49
CA ALA A 179 -26.66 -41.04 -15.30
C ALA A 179 -27.91 -41.84 -14.91
N GLN A 180 -28.79 -41.28 -14.07
CA GLN A 180 -30.06 -41.91 -13.70
C GLN A 180 -31.05 -41.96 -14.87
N ALA A 181 -31.12 -40.89 -15.67
CA ALA A 181 -31.94 -40.86 -16.89
C ALA A 181 -31.43 -41.85 -17.95
N GLY A 182 -30.11 -41.98 -18.10
CA GLY A 182 -29.49 -42.96 -18.99
C GLY A 182 -29.76 -44.41 -18.59
N VAL A 183 -29.75 -44.73 -17.29
CA VAL A 183 -30.10 -46.08 -16.78
C VAL A 183 -31.58 -46.40 -17.01
N GLY A 184 -32.48 -45.44 -16.79
CA GLY A 184 -33.92 -45.61 -17.06
C GLY A 184 -34.23 -45.88 -18.54
N ALA A 185 -33.54 -45.21 -19.46
CA ALA A 185 -33.69 -45.45 -20.90
C ALA A 185 -33.19 -46.84 -21.32
N VAL A 186 -32.11 -47.34 -20.72
CA VAL A 186 -31.58 -48.69 -20.98
C VAL A 186 -32.49 -49.77 -20.40
N ASP A 187 -33.11 -49.55 -19.24
CA ASP A 187 -34.08 -50.48 -18.66
C ASP A 187 -35.40 -50.52 -19.46
N GLU A 188 -35.88 -49.40 -20.01
CA GLU A 188 -37.03 -49.40 -20.94
C GLU A 188 -36.72 -50.11 -22.27
N GLU A 189 -35.51 -49.95 -22.82
CA GLU A 189 -35.08 -50.64 -24.03
C GLU A 189 -34.95 -52.17 -23.80
N LYS A 190 -34.49 -52.58 -22.61
CA LYS A 190 -34.44 -54.00 -22.22
C LYS A 190 -35.82 -54.60 -21.96
N ALA A 191 -36.73 -53.85 -21.33
CA ALA A 191 -38.11 -54.29 -21.07
C ALA A 191 -38.92 -54.43 -22.36
N THR A 192 -38.70 -53.56 -23.35
CA THR A 192 -39.33 -53.67 -24.67
C THR A 192 -38.73 -54.81 -25.51
N SER A 193 -37.42 -55.04 -25.44
CA SER A 193 -36.76 -56.18 -26.11
C SER A 193 -37.09 -57.55 -25.50
N GLY A 194 -37.19 -57.64 -24.17
CA GLY A 194 -37.59 -58.88 -23.46
C GLY A 194 -39.05 -59.29 -23.71
N LYS A 195 -39.94 -58.34 -23.99
CA LYS A 195 -41.35 -58.61 -24.31
C LYS A 195 -41.55 -59.14 -25.74
N VAL A 196 -40.59 -58.94 -26.64
CA VAL A 196 -40.61 -59.50 -28.01
C VAL A 196 -40.21 -60.98 -28.01
N VAL A 197 -39.38 -61.43 -27.07
CA VAL A 197 -38.93 -62.83 -26.99
C VAL A 197 -39.98 -63.77 -26.37
N LEU A 198 -40.90 -63.27 -25.55
CA LEU A 198 -41.97 -64.07 -24.93
C LEU A 198 -43.27 -64.16 -25.76
N ARG A 199 -43.31 -63.54 -26.95
CA ARG A 199 -44.50 -63.53 -27.84
C ARG A 199 -44.24 -64.33 -29.11
N GLY A 200 -43.65 -65.51 -28.98
CA GLY A 200 -43.30 -66.38 -30.10
C GLY A 200 -43.46 -67.88 -29.86
N ASN A 201 -44.21 -68.32 -28.84
CA ASN A 201 -44.32 -69.76 -28.55
C ASN A 201 -45.71 -70.26 -28.15
N ASP A 202 -46.78 -69.51 -28.45
CA ASP A 202 -48.15 -70.00 -28.34
C ASP A 202 -48.86 -69.74 -29.67
N GLU A 203 -48.70 -70.65 -30.64
CA GLU A 203 -49.71 -71.02 -31.65
C GLU A 203 -49.13 -72.14 -32.55
N GLU A 204 -49.78 -73.32 -32.43
CA GLU A 204 -49.78 -74.53 -33.28
C GLU A 204 -48.48 -75.31 -33.57
#